data_AF-A0A9D8ZBH7-F1
#
_entry.id   AF-A0A9D8ZBH7-F1
#
_cell.length_a   1.000
_cell.length_b   1.000
_cell.length_c   1.000
_cell.angle_alpha   90.00
_cell.angle_beta   90.00
_cell.angle_gamma   90.00
#
_symmetry.space_group_name_H-M   'P 1'
#
loop_
_entity.id
_entity.type
_entity.pdbx_description
1 polymer ?
#
loop_
_entity_poly.entity_id
_entity_poly.type
_entity_poly.pdbx_seq_one_letter_code
_entity_poly.pdbx_strand_id
1 'polypeptide(L)'
;MSMTTEQLETCLASIESIFEREAEFIVAGKLAELGELAQVKLEHFDELTTAIESGALAQQPPAMIRRIQQVQATASEHSRHLEAMRHGLGRILTRLGRMQSDTLVGSYNEYGSRVKFSDSVGGFESKA
;
A
#
# COMPACT_ATOMS: atom_id res chain seq x y z
N MET A 1 12.46 29.92 -13.75
CA MET A 1 11.44 30.97 -13.52
C MET A 1 10.80 30.65 -12.19
N SER A 2 10.74 31.59 -11.25
CA SER A 2 10.13 31.34 -9.93
C SER A 2 8.61 31.22 -10.07
N MET A 3 7.99 30.25 -9.42
CA MET A 3 6.52 30.14 -9.37
C MET A 3 5.92 31.39 -8.73
N THR A 4 4.82 31.86 -9.30
CA THR A 4 4.02 32.94 -8.73
C THR A 4 3.16 32.43 -7.57
N THR A 5 2.70 33.34 -6.70
CA THR A 5 1.76 33.01 -5.61
C THR A 5 0.47 32.38 -6.14
N GLU A 6 -0.07 32.84 -7.27
CA GLU A 6 -1.29 32.29 -7.87
C GLU A 6 -1.09 30.85 -8.37
N GLN A 7 0.08 30.56 -8.95
CA GLN A 7 0.44 29.19 -9.36
C GLN A 7 0.60 28.28 -8.15
N LEU A 8 1.18 28.77 -7.06
CA LEU A 8 1.31 28.01 -5.81
C LEU A 8 -0.04 27.71 -5.16
N GLU A 9 -0.94 28.68 -5.14
CA GLU A 9 -2.31 28.52 -4.65
C GLU A 9 -3.07 27.47 -5.46
N THR A 10 -2.94 27.51 -6.79
CA THR A 10 -3.57 26.55 -7.69
C THR A 10 -2.99 25.15 -7.51
N CYS A 11 -1.66 25.04 -7.40
CA CYS A 11 -0.96 23.79 -7.14
C CYS A 11 -1.43 23.15 -5.82
N LEU A 12 -1.49 23.94 -4.74
CA LEU A 12 -1.96 23.45 -3.44
C LEU A 12 -3.42 23.03 -3.46
N ALA A 13 -4.30 23.80 -4.11
CA ALA A 13 -5.71 23.42 -4.25
C ALA A 13 -5.87 22.11 -5.04
N SER A 14 -5.04 21.89 -6.08
CA SER A 14 -5.02 20.63 -6.81
C SER A 14 -4.60 19.46 -5.92
N ILE A 15 -3.52 19.63 -5.14
CA ILE A 15 -3.05 18.62 -4.19
C ILE A 15 -4.14 18.29 -3.16
N GLU A 16 -4.79 19.30 -2.58
CA GLU A 16 -5.87 19.09 -1.61
C GLU A 16 -7.02 18.28 -2.23
N SER A 17 -7.45 18.60 -3.45
CA SER A 17 -8.48 17.85 -4.17
C SER A 17 -8.06 16.40 -4.47
N ILE A 18 -6.80 16.18 -4.85
CA ILE A 18 -6.26 14.83 -5.06
C ILE A 18 -6.32 14.02 -3.76
N PHE A 19 -5.97 14.63 -2.63
CA PHE A 19 -6.01 13.98 -1.33
C PHE A 19 -7.45 13.67 -0.89
N GLU A 20 -8.41 14.55 -1.13
CA GLU A 20 -9.82 14.25 -0.88
C GLU A 20 -10.27 13.02 -1.67
N ARG A 21 -9.89 12.93 -2.95
CA ARG A 21 -10.19 11.78 -3.81
C ARG A 21 -9.47 10.50 -3.37
N GLU A 22 -8.23 10.64 -2.91
CA GLU A 22 -7.44 9.55 -2.34
C GLU A 22 -8.14 8.98 -1.10
N ALA A 23 -8.67 9.84 -0.22
CA ALA A 23 -9.43 9.42 0.94
C ALA A 23 -10.69 8.61 0.55
N GLU A 24 -11.44 9.08 -0.45
CA GLU A 24 -12.62 8.36 -0.97
C GLU A 24 -12.24 6.96 -1.48
N PHE A 25 -11.15 6.84 -2.24
CA PHE A 25 -10.71 5.55 -2.78
C PHE A 25 -10.13 4.62 -1.72
N ILE A 26 -9.43 5.16 -0.72
CA ILE A 26 -8.97 4.38 0.44
C ILE A 26 -10.17 3.78 1.17
N VAL A 27 -11.17 4.59 1.51
CA VAL A 27 -12.36 4.09 2.22
C VAL A 27 -13.14 3.07 1.36
N ALA A 28 -13.20 3.29 0.05
CA ALA A 28 -13.85 2.37 -0.88
C ALA A 28 -13.03 1.11 -1.22
N GLY A 29 -11.78 1.01 -0.80
CA GLY A 29 -10.88 -0.10 -1.15
C GLY A 29 -10.47 -0.15 -2.63
N LYS A 30 -10.55 0.98 -3.33
CA LYS A 30 -10.29 1.14 -4.76
C LYS A 30 -8.79 1.37 -5.04
N LEU A 31 -8.01 0.30 -4.93
CA LEU A 31 -6.54 0.37 -5.02
C LEU A 31 -6.01 0.70 -6.42
N ALA A 32 -6.73 0.34 -7.48
CA ALA A 32 -6.30 0.63 -8.85
C ALA A 32 -6.39 2.14 -9.14
N GLU A 33 -7.51 2.74 -8.76
CA GLU A 33 -7.77 4.17 -8.90
C GLU A 33 -6.82 5.00 -8.03
N LEU A 34 -6.41 4.49 -6.85
CA LEU A 34 -5.33 5.09 -6.07
C LEU A 34 -3.99 5.10 -6.81
N GLY A 35 -3.68 4.04 -7.55
CA GLY A 35 -2.47 3.96 -8.36
C GLY A 35 -2.45 5.00 -9.49
N GLU A 36 -3.59 5.26 -10.12
CA GLU A 36 -3.72 6.28 -11.17
C GLU A 36 -3.46 7.70 -10.65
N LEU A 37 -3.89 8.01 -9.41
CA LEU A 37 -3.65 9.31 -8.79
C LEU A 37 -2.17 9.54 -8.41
N ALA A 38 -1.38 8.48 -8.26
CA ALA A 38 -0.02 8.58 -7.76
C ALA A 38 0.89 9.41 -8.70
N GLN A 39 0.71 9.27 -10.02
CA GLN A 39 1.53 10.01 -11.00
C GLN A 39 1.27 11.52 -10.90
N VAL A 40 0.01 11.94 -10.94
CA VAL A 40 -0.38 13.35 -10.86
C VAL A 40 0.07 13.98 -9.54
N LYS A 41 -0.01 13.22 -8.44
CA LYS A 41 0.45 13.64 -7.11
C LYS A 41 1.96 13.90 -7.07
N LEU A 42 2.76 13.06 -7.73
CA LEU A 42 4.21 13.25 -7.82
C LEU A 42 4.56 14.50 -8.63
N GLU A 43 3.87 14.75 -9.75
CA GLU A 43 4.09 15.94 -10.58
C GLU A 43 3.89 17.23 -9.76
N HIS A 44 2.83 17.31 -8.95
CA HIS A 44 2.61 18.48 -8.08
C HIS A 44 3.62 18.59 -6.92
N PHE A 45 4.17 17.47 -6.44
CA PHE A 45 5.25 17.52 -5.46
C PHE A 45 6.56 18.03 -6.05
N ASP A 46 6.83 17.71 -7.31
CA ASP A 46 7.98 18.28 -8.03
C ASP A 46 7.81 19.79 -8.26
N GLU A 47 6.58 20.25 -8.54
CA GLU A 47 6.25 21.69 -8.60
C GLU A 47 6.50 22.39 -7.26
N LEU A 48 6.02 21.81 -6.15
CA LEU A 48 6.28 22.35 -4.82
C LEU A 48 7.78 22.34 -4.47
N THR A 49 8.51 21.29 -4.85
CA THR A 49 9.96 21.20 -4.63
C THR A 49 10.67 22.31 -5.40
N THR A 50 10.31 22.52 -6.66
CA THR A 50 10.82 23.62 -7.48
C THR A 50 10.52 24.99 -6.85
N ALA A 51 9.34 25.15 -6.23
CA ALA A 51 9.00 26.38 -5.52
C ALA A 51 9.82 26.60 -4.24
N ILE A 52 10.22 25.53 -3.55
CA ILE A 52 11.13 25.58 -2.42
C ILE A 52 12.53 26.00 -2.89
N GLU A 53 13.06 25.33 -3.91
CA GLU A 53 14.41 25.58 -4.43
C GLU A 53 14.57 26.99 -5.01
N SER A 54 13.51 27.52 -5.65
CA SER A 54 13.49 28.88 -6.16
C SER A 54 13.26 29.96 -5.10
N GLY A 55 13.03 29.57 -3.83
CA GLY A 55 12.73 30.49 -2.73
C GLY A 55 11.34 31.14 -2.81
N ALA A 56 10.50 30.73 -3.78
CA ALA A 56 9.15 31.25 -3.95
C ALA A 56 8.27 30.98 -2.72
N LEU A 57 8.48 29.84 -2.06
CA LEU A 57 7.75 29.44 -0.85
C LEU A 57 8.09 30.31 0.38
N ALA A 58 9.33 30.80 0.48
CA ALA A 58 9.80 31.59 1.62
C ALA A 58 9.13 32.98 1.70
N GLN A 59 8.61 33.47 0.58
CA GLN A 59 7.92 34.76 0.47
C GLN A 59 6.41 34.64 0.70
N GLN A 60 5.88 33.43 0.92
CA GLN A 60 4.45 33.19 1.02
C GLN A 60 3.90 33.46 2.43
N PRO A 61 2.59 33.78 2.54
CA PRO A 61 1.94 33.97 3.83
C PRO A 61 2.01 32.71 4.71
N PRO A 62 2.06 32.85 6.05
CA PRO A 62 2.04 31.72 6.98
C PRO A 62 0.84 30.77 6.80
N ALA A 63 -0.29 31.28 6.29
CA ALA A 63 -1.46 30.48 5.98
C ALA A 63 -1.18 29.38 4.93
N MET A 64 -0.36 29.68 3.92
CA MET A 64 0.02 28.72 2.89
C MET A 64 0.89 27.60 3.45
N ILE A 65 1.85 27.96 4.31
CA ILE A 65 2.69 26.98 5.01
C ILE A 65 1.84 26.06 5.90
N ARG A 66 0.82 26.61 6.55
CA ARG A 66 -0.12 25.82 7.36
C ARG A 66 -0.92 24.81 6.52
N ARG A 67 -1.32 25.17 5.29
CA ARG A 67 -2.00 24.25 4.37
C ARG A 67 -1.09 23.09 3.96
N ILE A 68 0.18 23.36 3.66
CA ILE A 68 1.17 22.31 3.37
C ILE A 68 1.31 21.34 4.55
N GLN A 69 1.35 21.88 5.78
CA GLN A 69 1.38 21.05 6.99
C GLN A 69 0.11 20.20 7.15
N GLN A 70 -1.06 20.74 6.79
CA GLN A 70 -2.30 19.97 6.81
C GLN A 70 -2.29 18.83 5.79
N VAL A 71 -1.83 19.08 4.55
CA VAL A 71 -1.64 18.05 3.53
C VAL A 71 -0.71 16.94 4.04
N GLN A 72 0.39 17.29 4.72
CA GLN A 72 1.32 16.33 5.31
C GLN A 72 0.66 15.49 6.43
N ALA A 73 -0.20 16.09 7.24
CA ALA A 73 -0.98 15.36 8.24
C ALA A 73 -1.94 14.36 7.58
N THR A 74 -2.65 14.78 6.53
CA THR A 74 -3.55 13.92 5.76
C THR A 74 -2.79 12.78 5.08
N ALA A 75 -1.59 13.03 4.54
CA ALA A 75 -0.73 11.99 3.98
C ALA A 75 -0.40 10.90 5.01
N SER A 76 -0.14 11.33 6.24
CA SER A 76 0.17 10.43 7.35
C SER A 76 -1.03 9.55 7.72
N GLU A 77 -2.24 10.10 7.64
CA GLU A 77 -3.49 9.35 7.85
C GLU A 77 -3.73 8.33 6.74
N HIS A 78 -3.59 8.73 5.47
CA HIS A 78 -3.73 7.83 4.32
C HIS A 78 -2.75 6.64 4.41
N SER A 79 -1.50 6.91 4.78
CA SER A 79 -0.49 5.87 4.99
C SER A 79 -0.92 4.83 6.03
N ARG A 80 -1.49 5.27 7.16
CA ARG A 80 -1.99 4.36 8.21
C ARG A 80 -3.12 3.47 7.70
N HIS A 81 -4.03 4.00 6.88
CA HIS A 81 -5.10 3.21 6.29
C HIS A 81 -4.59 2.14 5.33
N LEU A 82 -3.66 2.51 4.44
CA LEU A 82 -3.03 1.56 3.51
C LEU A 82 -2.23 0.48 4.24
N GLU A 83 -1.53 0.86 5.31
CA GLU A 83 -0.83 -0.09 6.17
C GLU A 83 -1.79 -1.06 6.85
N ALA A 84 -2.93 -0.58 7.35
CA ALA A 84 -3.97 -1.44 7.92
C ALA A 84 -4.51 -2.45 6.89
N MET A 85 -4.74 -2.02 5.64
CA MET A 85 -5.14 -2.92 4.55
C MET A 85 -4.08 -3.99 4.27
N ARG A 86 -2.80 -3.59 4.19
CA ARG A 86 -1.67 -4.52 4.01
C ARG A 86 -1.60 -5.55 5.14
N HIS A 87 -1.79 -5.13 6.39
CA HIS A 87 -1.84 -6.06 7.53
C HIS A 87 -3.05 -7.01 7.46
N GLY A 88 -4.20 -6.53 7.00
CA GLY A 88 -5.36 -7.38 6.72
C GLY A 88 -5.06 -8.48 5.71
N LEU A 89 -4.43 -8.13 4.58
CA LEU A 89 -4.00 -9.09 3.55
C LEU A 89 -2.98 -10.11 4.09
N GLY A 90 -2.00 -9.66 4.87
CA GLY A 90 -1.01 -10.56 5.49
C GLY A 90 -1.65 -11.59 6.43
N ARG A 91 -2.69 -11.20 7.18
CA ARG A 91 -3.46 -12.11 8.03
C ARG A 91 -4.25 -13.13 7.21
N ILE A 92 -4.85 -12.71 6.10
CA ILE A 92 -5.56 -13.62 5.18
C ILE A 92 -4.58 -14.65 4.60
N LEU A 93 -3.42 -14.22 4.11
CA LEU A 93 -2.40 -15.11 3.56
C LEU A 93 -1.90 -16.12 4.60
N THR A 94 -1.65 -15.66 5.83
CA THR A 94 -1.26 -16.55 6.94
C THR A 94 -2.33 -17.61 7.22
N ARG A 95 -3.61 -17.23 7.19
CA ARG A 95 -4.73 -18.15 7.38
C ARG A 95 -4.84 -19.17 6.25
N LEU A 96 -4.67 -18.74 4.99
CA LEU A 96 -4.64 -19.64 3.83
C LEU A 96 -3.50 -20.66 3.94
N GLY A 97 -2.30 -20.22 4.33
CA GLY A 97 -1.16 -21.12 4.54
C GLY A 97 -1.42 -22.16 5.65
N ARG A 98 -2.06 -21.74 6.76
CA ARG A 98 -2.46 -22.68 7.83
C ARG A 98 -3.50 -23.68 7.36
N MET A 99 -4.52 -23.25 6.61
CA MET A 99 -5.54 -24.16 6.07
C MET A 99 -4.94 -25.23 5.14
N GLN A 100 -3.97 -24.88 4.29
CA GLN A 100 -3.26 -25.87 3.47
C GLN A 100 -2.47 -26.87 4.31
N SER A 101 -1.76 -26.41 5.34
CA SER A 101 -1.01 -27.27 6.26
C SER A 101 -1.93 -28.17 7.10
N ASP A 102 -3.05 -27.65 7.62
CA ASP A 102 -4.01 -28.43 8.41
C ASP A 102 -4.74 -29.46 7.54
N THR A 103 -5.02 -29.16 6.26
CA THR A 103 -5.58 -30.14 5.31
C THR A 103 -4.60 -31.29 5.03
N LEU A 104 -3.29 -31.02 4.97
CA LEU A 104 -2.25 -32.05 4.83
C LEU A 104 -2.15 -32.95 6.07
N VAL A 105 -2.39 -32.40 7.27
CA VAL A 105 -2.36 -33.17 8.54
C VAL A 105 -3.71 -33.88 8.81
N GLY A 106 -4.80 -33.44 8.19
CA GLY A 106 -6.17 -33.92 8.38
C GLY A 106 -6.58 -35.18 7.58
N SER A 107 -5.71 -35.73 6.73
CA SER A 107 -5.98 -37.03 6.05
C SER A 107 -5.65 -38.22 6.96
N TYR A 108 -6.28 -38.28 8.14
CA TYR A 108 -6.44 -39.54 8.84
C TYR A 108 -7.66 -40.24 8.21
N ASN A 109 -7.44 -41.37 7.56
CA ASN A 109 -8.54 -42.27 7.20
C ASN A 109 -9.33 -42.62 8.47
N GLU A 110 -10.62 -42.94 8.33
CA GLU A 110 -11.58 -43.33 9.38
C GLU A 110 -11.12 -44.47 10.33
N TYR A 111 -9.92 -45.02 10.10
CA TYR A 111 -9.28 -46.10 10.86
C TYR A 111 -7.96 -45.73 11.56
N GLY A 112 -7.57 -44.44 11.61
CA GLY A 112 -6.51 -43.96 12.50
C GLY A 112 -5.09 -44.48 12.24
N SER A 113 -4.80 -45.11 11.10
CA SER A 113 -3.45 -45.53 10.72
C SER A 113 -2.82 -44.53 9.73
N ARG A 114 -1.61 -44.06 10.08
CA ARG A 114 -0.78 -43.16 9.24
C ARG A 114 -0.47 -43.83 7.90
N VAL A 115 -0.94 -43.25 6.80
CA VAL A 115 -0.51 -43.66 5.45
C VAL A 115 0.85 -43.01 5.17
N LYS A 116 1.92 -43.83 5.19
CA LYS A 116 3.21 -43.43 4.64
C LYS A 116 3.10 -43.51 3.11
N PHE A 117 3.17 -42.37 2.43
CA PHE A 117 3.61 -42.33 1.05
C PHE A 117 5.14 -42.48 1.05
N SER A 118 5.63 -43.70 0.82
CA SER A 118 6.99 -43.87 0.33
C SER A 118 6.89 -44.42 -1.08
N ASP A 119 7.32 -43.58 -2.02
CA ASP A 119 7.42 -43.87 -3.44
C ASP A 119 7.99 -45.26 -3.71
N SER A 120 7.29 -45.96 -4.58
CA SER A 120 7.79 -47.09 -5.33
C SER A 120 9.02 -46.68 -6.15
N VAL A 121 10.21 -47.15 -5.78
CA VAL A 121 11.30 -47.41 -6.74
C VAL A 121 11.90 -48.77 -6.43
N GLY A 122 11.86 -49.65 -7.43
CA GLY A 122 12.19 -51.06 -7.33
C GLY A 122 13.66 -51.38 -7.05
N GLY A 123 13.87 -52.63 -6.67
CA GLY A 123 15.17 -53.26 -6.49
C GLY A 123 15.05 -54.56 -5.73
N PHE A 124 14.72 -55.65 -6.44
CA PHE A 124 14.94 -57.02 -5.99
C PHE A 124 16.44 -57.22 -5.67
N GLU A 125 16.76 -57.89 -4.56
CA GLU A 125 17.63 -59.10 -4.47
C GLU A 125 18.23 -59.33 -3.06
N SER A 126 17.67 -60.36 -2.40
CA SER A 126 18.24 -61.49 -1.64
C SER A 126 19.64 -61.49 -0.94
N LYS A 127 19.63 -62.22 0.20
CA LYS A 127 20.68 -63.04 0.89
C LYS A 127 21.64 -62.32 1.85
N ALA A 128 22.01 -62.86 3.01
CA ALA A 128 21.81 -64.16 3.68
C ALA A 128 21.82 -63.96 5.21
#